data_AF-A0A6M3J4A1-F1
#
_entry.id   AF-A0A6M3J4A1-F1
#
_cell.length_a   1.000
_cell.length_b   1.000
_cell.length_c   1.000
_cell.angle_alpha   90.00
_cell.angle_beta   90.00
_cell.angle_gamma   90.00
#
_symmetry.space_group_name_H-M   'P 1'
#
loop_
_entity.id
_entity.type
_entity.pdbx_description
1 polymer ?
#
loop_
_entity_poly.entity_id
_entity_poly.type
_entity_poly.pdbx_seq_one_letter_code
_entity_poly.pdbx_strand_id
1 'polypeptide(L)'
;MIITETKIKRLLKSGNWMLRFDNNGESYGGFKWKPIGKWTEALDWHTRADCTGGLFGQSPKAAGFCKGGSRMVLCETKGEQIVVANEKVKVQFAKVLAINSDIPPLFLEQLVGGWLDLSGCDLKGITLPQSVGGSLYLSGCDLKGITLPQSVGGSLYLSG
;
A
#
# COMPACT_ATOMS: atom_id res chain seq x y z
N MET A 1 1.85 -16.91 2.34
CA MET A 1 3.33 -17.07 2.17
C MET A 1 3.97 -16.17 3.20
N ILE A 2 4.76 -16.70 4.13
CA ILE A 2 5.24 -15.88 5.26
C ILE A 2 6.55 -15.18 4.86
N ILE A 3 6.54 -13.84 4.85
CA ILE A 3 7.74 -13.03 4.66
C ILE A 3 8.65 -13.23 5.87
N THR A 4 9.92 -13.59 5.67
CA THR A 4 10.84 -13.83 6.79
C THR A 4 11.15 -12.54 7.57
N GLU A 5 11.41 -12.65 8.87
CA GLU A 5 11.79 -11.50 9.71
C GLU A 5 12.99 -10.73 9.17
N THR A 6 14.02 -11.44 8.68
CA THR A 6 15.20 -10.82 8.07
C THR A 6 14.81 -9.96 6.87
N LYS A 7 13.87 -10.44 6.04
CA LYS A 7 13.38 -9.69 4.89
C LYS A 7 12.55 -8.48 5.33
N ILE A 8 11.69 -8.64 6.33
CA ILE A 8 10.91 -7.54 6.93
C ILE A 8 11.85 -6.42 7.41
N LYS A 9 12.82 -6.76 8.28
CA LYS A 9 13.81 -5.81 8.84
C LYS A 9 14.59 -5.08 7.74
N ARG A 10 15.02 -5.81 6.70
CA ARG A 10 15.71 -5.21 5.54
C ARG A 10 14.82 -4.22 4.78
N LEU A 11 13.57 -4.60 4.50
CA LEU A 11 12.64 -3.74 3.76
C LEU A 11 12.37 -2.45 4.53
N LEU A 12 11.99 -2.56 5.81
CA LEU A 12 11.78 -1.42 6.69
C LEU A 12 12.97 -0.47 6.71
N LYS A 13 14.17 -0.99 6.96
CA LYS A 13 15.40 -0.18 7.00
C LYS A 13 15.69 0.52 5.67
N SER A 14 15.41 -0.14 4.55
CA SER A 14 15.72 0.40 3.23
C SER A 14 14.68 1.36 2.65
N GLY A 15 13.42 1.28 3.11
CA GLY A 15 12.29 1.94 2.44
C GLY A 15 11.96 1.40 1.05
N ASN A 16 12.63 0.34 0.58
CA ASN A 16 12.43 -0.28 -0.74
C ASN A 16 11.23 -1.22 -0.77
N TRP A 17 10.09 -0.68 -0.35
CA TRP A 17 8.81 -1.35 -0.38
C TRP A 17 7.72 -0.31 -0.63
N MET A 18 6.56 -0.80 -1.02
CA MET A 18 5.36 0.03 -1.07
C MET A 18 4.12 -0.79 -0.75
N LEU A 19 3.12 -0.14 -0.17
CA LEU A 19 1.77 -0.65 -0.05
C LEU A 19 0.92 -0.11 -1.19
N ARG A 20 0.01 -0.92 -1.71
CA ARG A 20 -0.91 -0.52 -2.76
C ARG A 20 -2.19 -1.34 -2.67
N PHE A 21 -3.15 -0.99 -3.50
CA PHE A 21 -4.36 -1.76 -3.71
C PHE A 21 -4.45 -2.24 -5.16
N ASP A 22 -5.06 -3.41 -5.33
CA ASP A 22 -5.49 -3.93 -6.62
C ASP A 22 -6.81 -4.69 -6.46
N ASN A 23 -7.39 -5.10 -7.58
CA ASN A 23 -8.57 -5.95 -7.64
C ASN A 23 -8.12 -7.34 -8.09
N ASN A 24 -7.67 -8.16 -7.13
CA ASN A 24 -7.19 -9.52 -7.37
C ASN A 24 -6.06 -9.64 -8.40
N GLY A 25 -5.13 -8.68 -8.39
CA GLY A 25 -3.96 -8.65 -9.27
C GLY A 25 -4.14 -7.76 -10.49
N GLU A 26 -5.31 -7.15 -10.62
CA GLU A 26 -5.59 -6.18 -11.68
C GLU A 26 -5.63 -4.76 -11.12
N SER A 27 -4.94 -3.86 -11.78
CA SER A 27 -4.92 -2.43 -11.47
C SER A 27 -5.72 -1.63 -12.49
N TYR A 28 -5.84 -0.33 -12.24
CA TYR A 28 -6.49 0.59 -13.16
C TYR A 28 -6.04 0.41 -14.61
N GLY A 29 -6.99 0.48 -15.55
CA GLY A 29 -6.73 0.25 -16.97
C GLY A 29 -6.51 -1.21 -17.35
N GLY A 30 -6.85 -2.17 -16.47
CA GLY A 30 -6.73 -3.60 -16.75
C GLY A 30 -5.32 -4.15 -16.63
N PHE A 31 -4.39 -3.39 -16.03
CA PHE A 31 -3.00 -3.81 -15.89
C PHE A 31 -2.88 -5.01 -14.93
N LYS A 32 -2.34 -6.13 -15.41
CA LYS A 32 -2.20 -7.37 -14.63
C LYS A 32 -0.80 -7.52 -14.03
N TRP A 33 -0.77 -7.63 -12.71
CA TRP A 33 0.44 -7.91 -11.94
C TRP A 33 0.90 -9.35 -12.13
N LYS A 34 2.21 -9.56 -12.05
CA LYS A 34 2.75 -10.92 -11.95
C LYS A 34 2.33 -11.53 -10.60
N PRO A 35 2.21 -12.87 -10.52
CA PRO A 35 1.86 -13.56 -9.29
C PRO A 35 2.80 -13.25 -8.12
N ILE A 36 2.33 -13.51 -6.90
CA ILE A 36 3.11 -13.36 -5.66
C ILE A 36 4.48 -14.03 -5.81
N GLY A 37 5.54 -13.32 -5.43
CA GLY A 37 6.93 -13.78 -5.53
C GLY A 37 7.59 -13.54 -6.89
N LYS A 38 6.88 -13.04 -7.90
CA LYS A 38 7.43 -12.67 -9.21
C LYS A 38 7.51 -11.16 -9.39
N TRP A 39 8.57 -10.70 -10.05
CA TRP A 39 8.75 -9.29 -10.38
C TRP A 39 7.83 -8.88 -11.52
N THR A 40 7.11 -7.79 -11.29
CA THR A 40 6.36 -7.05 -12.31
C THR A 40 7.21 -5.87 -12.75
N GLU A 41 7.21 -5.60 -14.05
CA GLU A 41 7.87 -4.46 -14.68
C GLU A 41 6.82 -3.55 -15.31
N ALA A 42 6.95 -2.24 -15.10
CA ALA A 42 6.21 -1.24 -15.85
C ALA A 42 6.98 -0.90 -17.14
N LEU A 43 6.45 -1.33 -18.29
CA LEU A 43 7.06 -1.10 -19.60
C LEU A 43 6.96 0.37 -20.06
N ASP A 44 6.02 1.13 -19.49
CA ASP A 44 5.80 2.55 -19.73
C ASP A 44 6.63 3.44 -18.77
N TRP A 45 7.57 2.84 -18.03
CA TRP A 45 8.34 3.53 -16.99
C TRP A 45 9.10 4.76 -17.49
N HIS A 46 9.03 5.83 -16.71
CA HIS A 46 9.88 7.00 -16.83
C HIS A 46 9.98 7.76 -15.50
N THR A 47 10.98 8.63 -15.37
CA THR A 47 11.30 9.33 -14.13
C THR A 47 10.53 10.64 -13.90
N ARG A 48 9.76 11.14 -14.88
CA ARG A 48 8.91 12.33 -14.67
C ARG A 48 7.96 12.12 -13.47
N ALA A 49 7.88 13.10 -12.57
CA ALA A 49 7.02 13.06 -11.39
C ALA A 49 5.54 13.35 -11.71
N ASP A 50 4.95 12.53 -12.58
CA ASP A 50 3.55 12.60 -12.99
C ASP A 50 2.80 11.28 -12.70
N CYS A 51 1.49 11.27 -12.94
CA CYS A 51 0.62 10.10 -12.72
C CYS A 51 0.59 9.11 -13.89
N THR A 52 1.56 9.17 -14.80
CA THR A 52 1.72 8.23 -15.93
C THR A 52 3.01 7.43 -15.77
N GLY A 53 3.10 6.25 -16.37
CA GLY A 53 4.36 5.49 -16.40
C GLY A 53 4.81 4.95 -15.06
N GLY A 54 4.76 3.64 -14.85
CA GLY A 54 5.28 3.02 -13.62
C GLY A 54 4.26 2.36 -12.71
N LEU A 55 4.77 1.70 -11.68
CA LEU A 55 3.99 1.00 -10.68
C LEU A 55 3.86 1.87 -9.43
N PHE A 56 2.63 2.29 -9.12
CA PHE A 56 2.36 3.22 -8.02
C PHE A 56 2.12 2.52 -6.67
N GLY A 57 2.45 3.20 -5.59
CA GLY A 57 2.13 2.75 -4.22
C GLY A 57 2.55 3.78 -3.18
N GLN A 58 2.27 3.48 -1.92
CA GLN A 58 2.65 4.26 -0.76
C GLN A 58 3.91 3.70 -0.13
N SER A 59 4.87 4.55 0.17
CA SER A 59 6.11 4.15 0.85
C SER A 59 6.47 5.18 1.92
N PRO A 60 7.51 4.93 2.74
CA PRO A 60 8.00 5.93 3.68
C PRO A 60 8.42 7.26 3.03
N LYS A 61 8.64 7.31 1.70
CA LYS A 61 8.99 8.55 0.99
C LYS A 61 7.79 9.44 0.68
N ALA A 62 6.62 8.84 0.49
CA ALA A 62 5.39 9.54 0.17
C ALA A 62 4.21 8.65 0.51
N ALA A 63 3.36 9.18 1.40
CA ALA A 63 2.17 8.56 1.94
C ALA A 63 1.00 9.53 1.76
N GLY A 64 -0.05 9.17 1.03
CA GLY A 64 -1.21 10.05 0.87
C GLY A 64 -2.39 9.43 0.12
N PHE A 65 -2.36 9.48 -1.21
CA PHE A 65 -3.48 9.00 -2.02
C PHE A 65 -3.31 7.53 -2.40
N CYS A 66 -3.97 6.62 -1.68
CA CYS A 66 -4.15 5.25 -2.12
C CYS A 66 -5.41 5.16 -2.98
N LYS A 67 -5.27 4.82 -4.27
CA LYS A 67 -6.44 4.50 -5.09
C LYS A 67 -7.10 3.23 -4.53
N GLY A 68 -8.43 3.21 -4.45
CA GLY A 68 -9.19 2.07 -3.96
C GLY A 68 -8.94 0.77 -4.75
N GLY A 69 -9.26 -0.34 -4.11
CA GLY A 69 -9.19 -1.70 -4.64
C GLY A 69 -9.49 -2.69 -3.53
N SER A 70 -10.00 -3.88 -3.86
CA SER A 70 -10.49 -4.81 -2.84
C SER A 70 -9.38 -5.57 -2.10
N ARG A 71 -8.13 -5.47 -2.54
CA ARG A 71 -7.00 -6.25 -2.02
C ARG A 71 -5.81 -5.36 -1.69
N MET A 72 -5.40 -5.36 -0.42
CA MET A 72 -4.16 -4.70 0.01
C MET A 72 -2.96 -5.55 -0.39
N VAL A 73 -1.89 -4.90 -0.85
CA VAL A 73 -0.71 -5.57 -1.42
C VAL A 73 0.56 -4.92 -0.90
N LEU A 74 1.43 -5.73 -0.30
CA LEU A 74 2.79 -5.34 0.04
C LEU A 74 3.74 -5.76 -1.09
N CYS A 75 4.48 -4.79 -1.62
CA CYS A 75 5.47 -4.99 -2.66
C CYS A 75 6.88 -4.68 -2.15
N GLU A 76 7.85 -5.51 -2.54
CA GLU A 76 9.25 -5.11 -2.60
C GLU A 76 9.46 -4.28 -3.87
N THR A 77 10.12 -3.13 -3.76
CA THR A 77 10.42 -2.28 -4.92
C THR A 77 11.89 -2.37 -5.30
N LYS A 78 12.20 -2.17 -6.59
CA LYS A 78 13.58 -2.08 -7.08
C LYS A 78 13.69 -0.93 -8.09
N GLY A 79 14.79 -0.18 -7.98
CA GLY A 79 15.02 1.03 -8.77
C GLY A 79 14.65 2.29 -8.01
N GLU A 80 14.68 3.42 -8.71
CA GLU A 80 14.34 4.72 -8.14
C GLU A 80 12.85 4.80 -7.79
N GLN A 81 12.55 5.28 -6.59
CA GLN A 81 11.20 5.69 -6.19
C GLN A 81 11.03 7.17 -6.48
N ILE A 82 10.20 7.48 -7.48
CA ILE A 82 9.84 8.86 -7.83
C ILE A 82 8.61 9.25 -7.00
N VAL A 83 8.74 10.32 -6.22
CA VAL A 83 7.62 10.88 -5.46
C VAL A 83 6.72 11.68 -6.42
N VAL A 84 5.41 11.42 -6.35
CA VAL A 84 4.41 12.09 -7.17
C VAL A 84 3.43 12.81 -6.25
N ALA A 85 3.39 14.15 -6.37
CA ALA A 85 2.53 15.03 -5.59
C ALA A 85 2.64 14.88 -4.06
N ASN A 86 3.76 14.37 -3.54
CA ASN A 86 3.96 14.00 -2.12
C ASN A 86 2.96 12.97 -1.57
N GLU A 87 2.18 12.34 -2.44
CA GLU A 87 1.07 11.47 -2.07
C GLU A 87 1.33 10.01 -2.34
N LYS A 88 2.30 9.67 -3.19
CA LYS A 88 2.61 8.31 -3.62
C LYS A 88 3.99 8.27 -4.24
N VAL A 89 4.55 7.08 -4.34
CA VAL A 89 5.72 6.79 -5.16
C VAL A 89 5.34 6.01 -6.41
N LYS A 90 6.18 6.10 -7.44
CA LYS A 90 6.18 5.17 -8.56
C LYS A 90 7.56 4.56 -8.78
N VAL A 91 7.57 3.30 -9.25
CA VAL A 91 8.79 2.52 -9.52
C VAL A 91 8.67 1.74 -10.83
N GLN A 92 9.81 1.39 -11.41
CA GLN A 92 9.85 0.50 -12.59
C GLN A 92 9.51 -0.94 -12.22
N PHE A 93 10.04 -1.44 -11.09
CA PHE A 93 9.93 -2.84 -10.70
C PHE A 93 9.34 -3.00 -9.31
N ALA A 94 8.35 -3.88 -9.21
CA ALA A 94 7.77 -4.28 -7.94
C ALA A 94 7.43 -5.76 -7.92
N LYS A 95 7.60 -6.39 -6.75
CA LYS A 95 7.29 -7.80 -6.53
C LYS A 95 6.36 -7.92 -5.34
N VAL A 96 5.18 -8.46 -5.59
CA VAL A 96 4.20 -8.75 -4.54
C VAL A 96 4.78 -9.78 -3.58
N LEU A 97 4.75 -9.48 -2.30
CA LEU A 97 5.25 -10.34 -1.23
C LEU A 97 4.13 -10.94 -0.39
N ALA A 98 3.12 -10.13 -0.08
CA ALA A 98 2.00 -10.51 0.77
C ALA A 98 0.77 -9.68 0.41
N ILE A 99 -0.40 -10.20 0.77
CA ILE A 99 -1.70 -9.57 0.56
C ILE A 99 -2.53 -9.66 1.83
N ASN A 100 -3.39 -8.67 2.07
CA ASN A 100 -4.35 -8.64 3.18
C ASN A 100 -3.71 -9.07 4.52
N SER A 101 -4.24 -10.13 5.14
CA SER A 101 -3.80 -10.67 6.44
C SER A 101 -2.35 -11.16 6.48
N ASP A 102 -1.75 -11.47 5.33
CA ASP A 102 -0.34 -11.89 5.26
C ASP A 102 0.63 -10.69 5.39
N ILE A 103 0.13 -9.45 5.36
CA ILE A 103 0.93 -8.23 5.47
C ILE A 103 1.23 -7.93 6.95
N PRO A 104 2.52 -7.87 7.36
CA PRO A 104 2.87 -7.49 8.72
C PRO A 104 2.39 -6.07 9.07
N PRO A 105 1.67 -5.86 10.19
CA PRO A 105 1.08 -4.54 10.54
C PRO A 105 2.08 -3.39 10.61
N LEU A 106 3.31 -3.71 11.00
CA LEU A 106 4.45 -2.79 11.07
C LEU A 106 4.71 -2.00 9.77
N PHE A 107 4.25 -2.47 8.61
CA PHE A 107 4.40 -1.73 7.34
C PHE A 107 3.40 -0.57 7.27
N LEU A 108 2.18 -0.75 7.78
CA LEU A 108 1.17 0.31 7.85
C LEU A 108 1.61 1.40 8.84
N GLU A 109 2.26 1.02 9.94
CA GLU A 109 2.80 1.95 10.95
C GLU A 109 3.87 2.89 10.40
N GLN A 110 4.55 2.53 9.29
CA GLN A 110 5.57 3.37 8.66
C GLN A 110 5.02 4.43 7.71
N LEU A 111 3.72 4.41 7.39
CA LEU A 111 3.10 5.41 6.51
C LEU A 111 2.65 6.68 7.26
N VAL A 112 3.32 6.97 8.39
CA VAL A 112 3.01 8.08 9.30
C VAL A 112 3.26 9.43 8.63
N GLY A 113 2.18 10.20 8.48
CA GLY A 113 2.17 11.57 7.93
C GLY A 113 1.15 11.76 6.82
N GLY A 114 0.72 10.67 6.19
CA GLY A 114 -0.30 10.67 5.14
C GLY A 114 -1.70 10.30 5.61
N TRP A 115 -2.62 10.26 4.67
CA TRP A 115 -3.92 9.63 4.80
C TRP A 115 -3.84 8.17 4.34
N LEU A 116 -4.58 7.29 5.01
CA LEU A 116 -4.74 5.90 4.65
C LEU A 116 -6.17 5.71 4.17
N ASP A 117 -6.34 5.54 2.85
CA ASP A 117 -7.64 5.24 2.27
C ASP A 117 -7.79 3.73 2.04
N LEU A 118 -8.70 3.12 2.79
CA LEU A 118 -9.12 1.72 2.65
C LEU A 118 -10.59 1.64 2.22
N SER A 119 -11.18 2.71 1.70
CA SER A 119 -12.60 2.73 1.37
C SER A 119 -12.95 1.63 0.35
N GLY A 120 -14.03 0.89 0.62
CA GLY A 120 -14.49 -0.23 -0.21
C GLY A 120 -13.63 -1.50 -0.14
N CYS A 121 -12.67 -1.58 0.79
CA CYS A 121 -11.83 -2.77 0.96
C CYS A 121 -12.56 -3.90 1.71
N ASP A 122 -12.26 -5.14 1.34
CA ASP A 122 -12.53 -6.29 2.21
C ASP A 122 -11.44 -6.33 3.30
N LEU A 123 -11.82 -5.92 4.51
CA LEU A 123 -10.91 -5.85 5.66
C LEU A 123 -10.76 -7.18 6.40
N LYS A 124 -11.37 -8.28 5.92
CA LYS A 124 -11.31 -9.57 6.60
C LYS A 124 -9.85 -10.02 6.81
N GLY A 125 -9.47 -10.16 8.07
CA GLY A 125 -8.13 -10.58 8.50
C GLY A 125 -7.06 -9.48 8.39
N ILE A 126 -7.41 -8.25 8.03
CA ILE A 126 -6.50 -7.11 8.07
C ILE A 126 -6.44 -6.57 9.51
N THR A 127 -5.24 -6.53 10.08
CA THR A 127 -4.98 -5.80 11.33
C THR A 127 -4.60 -4.37 10.98
N LEU A 128 -5.47 -3.41 11.30
CA LEU A 128 -5.17 -1.98 11.16
C LEU A 128 -4.03 -1.57 12.10
N PRO A 129 -3.25 -0.53 11.75
CA PRO A 129 -2.19 -0.04 12.64
C PRO A 129 -2.81 0.51 13.94
N GLN A 130 -2.04 0.46 15.04
CA GLN A 130 -2.50 1.04 16.32
C GLN A 130 -2.64 2.56 16.27
N SER A 131 -1.88 3.22 15.38
CA SER A 131 -1.96 4.66 15.15
C SER A 131 -1.82 4.99 13.67
N VAL A 132 -2.61 5.95 13.19
CA VAL A 132 -2.49 6.55 11.86
C VAL A 132 -2.10 8.02 12.03
N GLY A 133 -0.97 8.43 11.46
CA GLY A 133 -0.46 9.80 11.63
C GLY A 133 -1.31 10.89 10.98
N GLY A 134 -2.07 10.57 9.92
CA GLY A 134 -3.03 11.47 9.28
C GLY A 134 -4.45 10.91 9.30
N SER A 135 -5.21 11.10 8.22
CA SER A 135 -6.61 10.67 8.15
C SER A 135 -6.77 9.20 7.73
N LEU A 136 -7.80 8.51 8.24
CA LEU A 136 -8.13 7.13 7.86
C LEU A 136 -9.52 7.10 7.23
N TYR A 137 -9.65 6.52 6.05
CA TYR A 137 -10.92 6.38 5.33
C TYR A 137 -11.28 4.90 5.24
N LEU A 138 -12.43 4.52 5.81
CA LEU A 138 -12.97 3.15 5.81
C LEU A 138 -14.40 3.11 5.25
N SER A 139 -14.73 4.08 4.39
CA SER A 139 -16.08 4.19 3.82
C SER A 139 -16.40 2.99 2.94
N GLY A 140 -17.57 2.36 3.12
CA GLY A 140 -18.00 1.18 2.36
C GLY A 140 -17.30 -0.13 2.74
N CYS A 141 -16.63 -0.20 3.89
CA CYS A 141 -16.01 -1.43 4.40
C CYS A 141 -16.95 -2.19 5.36
N ASP A 142 -16.92 -3.52 5.35
CA ASP A 142 -17.46 -4.32 6.47
C ASP A 142 -16.50 -4.25 7.66
N LEU A 143 -16.89 -3.51 8.70
CA LEU A 143 -16.10 -3.30 9.91
C LEU A 143 -16.38 -4.32 11.02
N LYS A 144 -17.20 -5.35 10.75
CA LYS A 144 -17.53 -6.34 11.77
C LYS A 144 -16.28 -7.10 12.23
N GLY A 145 -15.95 -6.94 13.51
CA GLY A 145 -14.79 -7.58 14.11
C GLY A 145 -13.44 -6.92 13.77
N ILE A 146 -13.45 -5.74 13.15
CA ILE A 146 -12.24 -4.94 12.91
C ILE A 146 -11.94 -4.08 14.14
N THR A 147 -10.71 -4.18 14.65
CA THR A 147 -10.20 -3.25 15.66
C THR A 147 -9.72 -1.98 14.96
N LEU A 148 -10.37 -0.85 15.27
CA LEU A 148 -9.95 0.47 14.77
C LEU A 148 -8.65 0.94 15.47
N PRO A 149 -7.86 1.82 14.84
CA PRO A 149 -6.69 2.42 15.49
C PRO A 149 -7.07 3.12 16.80
N GLN A 150 -6.17 3.08 17.78
CA GLN A 150 -6.32 3.81 19.04
C GLN A 150 -6.15 5.33 18.84
N SER A 151 -5.40 5.72 17.81
CA SER A 151 -5.16 7.13 17.49
C SER A 151 -5.21 7.35 15.98
N VAL A 152 -5.88 8.42 15.57
CA VAL A 152 -5.87 8.94 14.21
C VAL A 152 -5.51 10.42 14.34
N GLY A 153 -4.37 10.84 13.80
CA GLY A 153 -3.88 12.22 13.92
C GLY A 153 -4.70 13.21 13.09
N GLY A 154 -5.34 12.73 12.01
CA GLY A 154 -6.31 13.46 11.22
C GLY A 154 -7.74 13.05 11.50
N SER A 155 -8.55 12.90 10.45
CA SER A 155 -9.95 12.49 10.55
C SER A 155 -10.13 11.00 10.29
N LEU A 156 -11.05 10.36 11.01
CA LEU A 156 -11.53 9.01 10.72
C LEU A 156 -12.87 9.09 9.98
N TYR A 157 -12.92 8.64 8.73
CA TYR A 157 -14.12 8.64 7.90
C TYR A 157 -14.71 7.25 7.82
N LEU A 158 -15.90 7.10 8.41
CA LEU A 158 -16.71 5.89 8.37
C LEU A 158 -18.01 6.23 7.63
N SER A 159 -18.35 5.46 6.60
CA SER A 159 -19.69 5.45 5.99
C SER A 159 -20.00 4.02 5.56
N GLY A 160 -21.26 3.61 5.66
CA GLY A 160 -21.72 2.26 5.38
C GLY A 160 -22.49 2.18 4.07
#